data_AF-A0A9N9TC63-F1
#
_entry.id   AF-A0A9N9TC63-F1
#
_cell.length_a   1.000
_cell.length_b   1.000
_cell.length_c   1.000
_cell.angle_alpha   90.00
_cell.angle_beta   90.00
_cell.angle_gamma   90.00
#
_symmetry.space_group_name_H-M   'P 1'
#
loop_
_entity.id
_entity.type
_entity.pdbx_description
1 polymer ?
#
loop_
_entity_poly.entity_id
_entity_poly.type
_entity_poly.pdbx_seq_one_letter_code
_entity_poly.pdbx_strand_id
1 'polypeptide(L)'
;MILKLFLFALFVAVVMAEETAREAWPKYKKDFNRSYDAEEDAKRFKIFEEKYNEIQAHNKKFEAGQVTWTAGLNDFTDRTPEELKHLHGLRVPDGNAAGLH
;
A
#
# COMPACT_ATOMS: atom_id res chain seq x y z
N MET A 1 -8.49 41.08 -10.35
CA MET A 1 -7.99 39.95 -11.18
C MET A 1 -6.84 39.21 -10.50
N ILE A 2 -5.88 39.92 -9.88
CA ILE A 2 -4.75 39.34 -9.12
C ILE A 2 -5.20 38.42 -7.97
N LEU A 3 -6.19 38.82 -7.15
CA LEU A 3 -6.72 37.96 -6.06
C LEU A 3 -7.35 36.66 -6.59
N LYS A 4 -8.00 36.69 -7.76
CA LYS A 4 -8.58 35.50 -8.40
C LYS A 4 -7.50 34.54 -8.91
N LEU A 5 -6.37 35.09 -9.41
CA LEU A 5 -5.21 34.30 -9.81
C LEU A 5 -4.55 33.62 -8.60
N PHE A 6 -4.43 34.31 -7.47
CA PHE A 6 -3.95 33.72 -6.22
C PHE A 6 -4.88 32.63 -5.69
N LEU A 7 -6.19 32.84 -5.72
CA LEU A 7 -7.17 31.82 -5.32
C LEU A 7 -7.14 30.59 -6.23
N PHE A 8 -6.97 30.78 -7.55
CA PHE A 8 -6.85 29.68 -8.51
C PHE A 8 -5.53 28.90 -8.31
N ALA A 9 -4.40 29.59 -8.14
CA ALA A 9 -3.12 28.96 -7.85
C ALA A 9 -3.14 28.18 -6.52
N LEU A 10 -3.79 28.73 -5.49
CA LEU A 10 -3.97 28.05 -4.22
C LEU A 10 -4.83 26.78 -4.37
N PHE A 11 -5.92 26.87 -5.13
CA PHE A 11 -6.77 25.71 -5.41
C PHE A 11 -6.02 24.58 -6.12
N VAL A 12 -5.22 24.91 -7.15
CA VAL A 12 -4.39 23.92 -7.87
C VAL A 12 -3.36 23.28 -6.92
N ALA A 13 -2.69 24.06 -6.08
CA ALA A 13 -1.71 23.54 -5.12
C ALA A 13 -2.33 22.58 -4.10
N VAL A 14 -3.55 22.87 -3.61
CA VAL A 14 -4.28 21.99 -2.68
C VAL A 14 -4.66 20.66 -3.35
N VAL A 15 -5.08 20.69 -4.61
CA VAL A 15 -5.44 19.46 -5.36
C VAL A 15 -4.22 18.57 -5.63
N MET A 16 -3.04 19.17 -5.78
CA MET A 16 -1.78 18.47 -6.04
C MET A 16 -1.11 17.89 -4.79
N ALA A 17 -1.63 18.17 -3.59
CA ALA A 17 -1.05 17.65 -2.36
C ALA A 17 -1.16 16.12 -2.32
N GLU A 18 -0.02 15.44 -2.23
CA GLU A 18 0.04 13.99 -2.09
C GLU A 18 -0.41 13.60 -0.68
N GLU A 19 -1.44 12.75 -0.58
CA GLU A 19 -1.93 12.22 0.70
C GLU A 19 -0.82 11.45 1.41
N THR A 20 -0.55 11.81 2.66
CA THR A 20 0.48 11.12 3.47
C THR A 20 -0.03 9.78 3.97
N ALA A 21 0.88 8.85 4.28
CA ALA A 21 0.51 7.57 4.90
C ALA A 21 -0.28 7.77 6.21
N ARG A 22 0.03 8.83 6.97
CA ARG A 22 -0.65 9.15 8.22
C ARG A 22 -2.11 9.56 8.01
N GLU A 23 -2.38 10.31 6.93
CA GLU A 23 -3.74 10.72 6.54
C GLU A 23 -4.52 9.55 5.94
N ALA A 24 -3.86 8.68 5.17
CA ALA A 24 -4.46 7.50 4.57
C ALA A 24 -4.82 6.40 5.60
N TRP A 25 -4.10 6.31 6.73
CA TRP A 25 -4.24 5.21 7.69
C TRP A 25 -5.66 5.04 8.28
N PRO A 26 -6.34 6.09 8.78
CA PRO A 26 -7.71 5.96 9.28
C PRO A 26 -8.69 5.49 8.21
N LYS A 27 -8.51 5.94 6.97
CA LYS A 27 -9.33 5.54 5.83
C LYS A 27 -9.10 4.07 5.48
N TYR A 28 -7.84 3.64 5.40
CA TYR A 28 -7.48 2.23 5.22
C TYR A 28 -8.14 1.34 6.28
N LYS A 29 -8.03 1.69 7.56
CA LYS A 29 -8.66 0.91 8.63
C LYS A 29 -10.17 0.80 8.46
N LYS A 30 -10.83 1.87 8.02
CA LYS A 30 -12.27 1.86 7.75
C LYS A 30 -12.61 0.97 6.55
N ASP A 31 -11.90 1.17 5.43
CA ASP A 31 -12.18 0.50 4.17
C ASP A 31 -11.93 -1.03 4.26
N PHE A 32 -10.96 -1.44 5.07
CA PHE A 32 -10.61 -2.86 5.29
C PHE A 32 -11.04 -3.39 6.67
N ASN A 33 -11.93 -2.68 7.35
CA ASN A 33 -12.54 -3.06 8.64
C ASN A 33 -11.53 -3.53 9.71
N ARG A 34 -10.47 -2.75 9.93
CA ARG A 34 -9.39 -3.01 10.88
C ARG A 34 -9.62 -2.32 12.21
N SER A 35 -9.37 -3.05 13.29
CA SER A 35 -9.44 -2.57 14.67
C SER A 35 -8.27 -3.16 15.46
N TYR A 36 -7.47 -2.29 16.08
CA TYR A 36 -6.25 -2.63 16.78
C TYR A 36 -6.24 -1.93 18.14
N ASP A 37 -5.59 -2.54 19.13
CA ASP A 37 -5.22 -1.82 20.35
C ASP A 37 -4.09 -0.82 20.08
N ALA A 38 -3.74 0.00 21.06
CA ALA A 38 -2.77 1.09 20.86
C ALA A 38 -1.36 0.61 20.49
N GLU A 39 -0.93 -0.54 21.02
CA GLU A 39 0.40 -1.08 20.74
C GLU A 39 0.44 -1.71 19.35
N GLU A 40 -0.58 -2.50 19.02
CA GLU A 40 -0.70 -3.09 17.69
C GLU A 40 -0.94 -2.03 16.62
N ASP A 41 -1.74 -0.98 16.86
CA ASP A 41 -1.99 0.08 15.88
C ASP A 41 -0.68 0.77 15.47
N ALA A 42 0.20 1.05 16.43
CA ALA A 42 1.51 1.64 16.15
C ALA A 42 2.40 0.70 15.33
N LYS A 43 2.38 -0.60 15.62
CA LYS A 43 3.11 -1.62 14.84
C LYS A 43 2.55 -1.75 13.41
N ARG A 44 1.24 -1.87 13.27
CA ARG A 44 0.54 -2.03 11.99
C ARG A 44 0.69 -0.79 11.12
N PHE A 45 0.66 0.40 11.73
CA PHE A 45 0.89 1.65 11.02
C PHE A 45 2.29 1.71 10.40
N LYS A 46 3.34 1.24 11.08
CA LYS A 46 4.70 1.20 10.50
C LYS A 46 4.77 0.32 9.24
N ILE A 47 4.18 -0.88 9.30
CA ILE A 47 4.13 -1.79 8.15
C ILE A 47 3.33 -1.16 7.00
N PHE A 48 2.18 -0.57 7.34
CA PHE A 48 1.35 0.14 6.37
C PHE A 48 2.08 1.32 5.72
N GLU A 49 2.80 2.14 6.50
CA GLU A 49 3.55 3.30 6.02
C GLU A 49 4.63 2.89 5.02
N GLU A 50 5.39 1.84 5.32
CA GLU A 50 6.38 1.28 4.40
C GLU A 50 5.72 0.83 3.08
N LYS A 51 4.63 0.06 3.15
CA LYS A 51 3.90 -0.43 1.97
C LYS A 51 3.23 0.68 1.18
N TYR A 52 2.70 1.70 1.86
CA TYR A 52 2.11 2.88 1.23
C TYR A 52 3.16 3.63 0.41
N ASN A 53 4.35 3.86 0.98
CA ASN A 53 5.45 4.52 0.29
C ASN A 53 5.96 3.71 -0.92
N GLU A 54 6.03 2.38 -0.80
CA GLU A 54 6.35 1.48 -1.92
C GLU A 54 5.32 1.62 -3.05
N ILE A 55 4.03 1.66 -2.71
CA ILE A 55 2.93 1.85 -3.67
C ILE A 55 3.04 3.21 -4.38
N GLN A 56 3.24 4.29 -3.64
CA GLN A 56 3.40 5.63 -4.23
C GLN A 56 4.61 5.69 -5.16
N ALA A 57 5.75 5.14 -4.73
CA ALA A 57 6.95 5.07 -5.55
C ALA A 57 6.75 4.24 -6.82
N HIS A 58 6.02 3.11 -6.74
CA HIS A 58 5.67 2.30 -7.89
C HIS A 58 4.76 3.04 -8.87
N ASN A 59 3.72 3.71 -8.36
CA ASN A 59 2.79 4.46 -9.20
C ASN A 59 3.45 5.67 -9.86
N LYS A 60 4.42 6.32 -9.21
CA LYS A 60 5.28 7.34 -9.85
C LYS A 60 6.07 6.77 -11.04
N LYS A 61 6.55 5.53 -10.95
CA LYS A 61 7.20 4.84 -12.09
C LYS A 61 6.20 4.50 -13.20
N PHE A 62 4.96 4.16 -12.83
CA PHE A 62 3.88 3.90 -13.80
C PHE A 62 3.56 5.16 -14.60
N GLU A 63 3.36 6.31 -13.92
CA GLU A 63 3.13 7.60 -14.58
C GLU A 63 4.29 8.02 -15.48
N ALA A 64 5.52 7.61 -15.14
CA ALA A 64 6.70 7.80 -15.97
C ALA A 64 6.84 6.77 -17.14
N GLY A 65 5.89 5.83 -17.29
CA GLY A 65 5.91 4.80 -18.32
C GLY A 65 6.97 3.70 -18.13
N GLN A 66 7.56 3.58 -16.94
CA GLN A 66 8.63 2.61 -16.65
C GLN A 66 8.10 1.22 -16.24
N VAL A 67 6.86 1.16 -15.77
CA VAL A 67 6.14 -0.07 -15.43
C VAL A 67 4.74 -0.01 -16.03
N THR A 68 4.11 -1.17 -16.24
CA THR A 68 2.85 -1.29 -16.98
C THR A 68 1.62 -1.49 -16.09
N TRP A 69 1.79 -1.43 -14.77
CA TRP A 69 0.73 -1.65 -13.79
C TRP A 69 0.82 -0.64 -12.66
N THR A 70 -0.28 -0.50 -11.93
CA THR A 70 -0.37 0.34 -10.72
C THR A 70 -0.62 -0.54 -9.50
N ALA A 71 -0.05 -0.13 -8.38
CA ALA A 71 -0.28 -0.75 -7.09
C ALA A 71 -1.36 0.02 -6.32
N GLY A 72 -2.12 -0.70 -5.49
CA GLY A 72 -3.17 -0.12 -4.65
C GLY A 72 -3.18 -0.77 -3.27
N LEU A 73 -3.79 -0.06 -2.31
CA LEU A 73 -4.00 -0.60 -0.97
C LEU A 73 -4.97 -1.79 -1.04
N ASN A 74 -4.68 -2.82 -0.27
CA ASN A 74 -5.49 -4.03 -0.14
C ASN A 74 -5.41 -4.60 1.30
N ASP A 75 -6.12 -5.68 1.57
CA ASP A 75 -6.18 -6.34 2.88
C ASP A 75 -4.84 -6.79 3.47
N PHE A 76 -3.78 -6.85 2.66
CA PHE A 76 -2.45 -7.31 3.07
C PHE A 76 -1.46 -6.16 3.29
N THR A 77 -1.90 -4.90 3.11
CA THR A 77 -1.01 -3.73 3.17
C THR A 77 -0.38 -3.54 4.56
N ASP A 78 -1.04 -3.98 5.62
CA ASP A 78 -0.55 -3.90 7.01
C ASP A 78 0.07 -5.21 7.52
N ARG A 79 0.38 -6.14 6.61
CA ARG A 79 0.93 -7.47 6.92
C ARG A 79 2.35 -7.63 6.41
N THR A 80 3.16 -8.37 7.15
CA THR A 80 4.52 -8.71 6.73
C THR A 80 4.53 -9.91 5.77
N PRO A 81 5.57 -10.06 4.94
CA PRO A 81 5.72 -11.26 4.09
C PRO A 81 5.69 -12.57 4.88
N GLU A 82 6.24 -12.59 6.09
CA GLU A 82 6.25 -13.74 6.99
C GLU A 82 4.84 -14.11 7.46
N GLU A 83 4.02 -13.10 7.78
CA GLU A 83 2.60 -13.31 8.13
C GLU A 83 1.81 -13.87 6.95
N LEU A 84 2.17 -13.53 5.71
CA LEU A 84 1.47 -13.99 4.50
C LEU A 84 1.97 -15.35 3.99
N LYS A 85 3.15 -15.82 4.46
CA LYS A 85 3.79 -17.03 3.94
C LYS A 85 2.89 -18.27 4.01
N HIS A 86 2.04 -18.38 5.02
CA HIS A 86 1.11 -19.51 5.17
C HIS A 86 -0.02 -19.52 4.13
N LEU A 87 -0.26 -18.41 3.43
CA LEU A 87 -1.25 -18.34 2.35
C LEU A 87 -0.73 -18.96 1.05
N HIS A 88 0.58 -19.16 0.94
CA HIS A 88 1.18 -19.78 -0.24
C HIS A 88 0.94 -21.29 -0.17
N GLY A 89 -0.09 -21.77 -0.85
CA GLY A 89 -0.50 -23.18 -0.85
C GLY A 89 0.40 -24.15 -1.64
N LEU A 90 1.53 -23.68 -2.18
CA LEU A 90 2.44 -24.52 -2.96
C LEU A 90 3.16 -25.53 -2.04
N ARG A 91 2.89 -26.81 -2.26
CA ARG A 91 3.59 -27.93 -1.62
C ARG A 91 4.53 -28.54 -2.64
N VAL A 92 5.83 -28.28 -2.49
CA VAL A 92 6.85 -28.92 -3.34
C VAL A 92 6.95 -30.39 -2.91
N PRO A 93 6.69 -31.36 -3.80
CA PRO A 93 6.85 -32.77 -3.47
C PRO A 93 8.30 -33.06 -3.11
N ASP A 94 8.52 -33.86 -2.07
CA ASP A 94 9.85 -34.39 -1.79
C ASP A 94 10.33 -35.16 -3.01
N GLY A 95 11.53 -34.84 -3.52
CA GLY A 95 12.10 -35.36 -4.76
C GLY A 95 12.36 -36.87 -4.80
N ASN A 96 11.76 -37.65 -3.90
CA ASN A 96 11.82 -39.11 -3.84
C ASN A 96 10.58 -39.79 -4.46
N ALA A 97 9.68 -39.04 -5.11
CA ALA A 97 8.56 -39.59 -5.88
C ALA A 97 8.92 -39.96 -7.34
N ALA A 98 10.22 -40.00 -7.69
CA ALA A 98 10.71 -40.57 -8.95
C ALA A 98 10.90 -42.08 -8.80
N GLY A 99 9.79 -42.80 -8.66
CA GLY A 99 9.82 -44.23 -8.51
C GLY A 99 8.43 -44.82 -8.48
N LEU A 100 7.67 -44.68 -9.57
CA LEU A 100 6.59 -45.59 -9.93
C LEU A 100 6.40 -45.55 -11.46
N HIS A 101 6.21 -46.74 -12.00
CA HIS A 101 6.20 -47.19 -13.39
C HIS A 101 5.33 -46.40 -14.37
#